data_AF-A0A970BBT0-F1
#
_entry.id   AF-A0A970BBT0-F1
#
_cell.length_a   1.000
_cell.length_b   1.000
_cell.length_c   1.000
_cell.angle_alpha   90.00
_cell.angle_beta   90.00
_cell.angle_gamma   90.00
#
_symmetry.space_group_name_H-M   'P 1'
#
loop_
_entity.id
_entity.type
_entity.pdbx_description
1 polymer ?
#
loop_
_entity_poly.entity_id
_entity_poly.type
_entity_poly.pdbx_seq_one_letter_code
_entity_poly.pdbx_strand_id
1 'polypeptide(L)'
;MSDRHTVTPVTPSPRQLQAAHLVIALGLILLLAAFFRFWQLGSFPPGFYHDEAYNGLDALSLTQGKTFPQFYEGWELYAQDAHAERPAVETRFPLFFEGNYGREPLHIYLMALSLKLFGPTPFAIRAVPALFGVLAVFTTFLAAKALLEIRDWRLEIGDSVQSPISN
;
A
#
# COMPACT_ATOMS: atom_id res chain seq x y z
N MET A 1 -18.06 8.99 -57.08
CA MET A 1 -16.93 8.91 -56.13
C MET A 1 -16.87 10.25 -55.41
N SER A 2 -17.16 10.40 -54.12
CA SER A 2 -17.06 9.53 -52.96
C SER A 2 -18.15 9.95 -51.96
N ASP A 3 -18.94 9.01 -51.47
CA ASP A 3 -19.94 9.22 -50.43
C ASP A 3 -19.21 9.59 -49.13
N ARG A 4 -19.29 10.86 -48.69
CA ARG A 4 -18.74 11.28 -47.41
C ARG A 4 -19.82 11.02 -46.37
N HIS A 5 -19.80 9.82 -45.78
CA HIS A 5 -20.56 9.55 -44.56
C HIS A 5 -20.15 10.56 -43.49
N THR A 6 -20.99 11.56 -43.26
CA THR A 6 -20.88 12.52 -42.16
C THR A 6 -21.11 11.76 -40.86
N VAL A 7 -20.03 11.32 -40.23
CA VAL A 7 -20.05 10.81 -38.86
C VAL A 7 -20.47 11.98 -37.96
N THR A 8 -21.67 11.92 -37.40
CA THR A 8 -22.11 12.92 -36.42
C THR A 8 -21.27 12.78 -35.15
N PRO A 9 -20.74 13.88 -34.59
CA PRO A 9 -19.97 13.81 -33.36
C PRO A 9 -20.88 13.32 -32.22
N VAL A 10 -20.48 12.22 -31.58
CA VAL A 10 -21.18 11.67 -30.42
C VAL A 10 -20.86 12.55 -29.21
N THR A 11 -21.82 13.34 -28.76
CA THR A 11 -21.68 14.14 -27.54
C THR A 11 -21.83 13.24 -26.30
N PRO A 12 -20.92 13.30 -25.32
CA PRO A 12 -21.01 12.48 -24.12
C PRO A 12 -22.23 12.86 -23.26
N SER A 13 -22.85 11.87 -22.62
CA SER A 13 -23.96 12.07 -21.68
C SER A 13 -23.48 12.66 -20.34
N PRO A 14 -24.35 13.29 -19.54
CA PRO A 14 -23.98 13.84 -18.23
C PRO A 14 -23.30 12.83 -17.30
N ARG A 15 -23.75 11.56 -17.32
CA ARG A 15 -23.13 10.47 -16.55
C ARG A 15 -21.70 10.17 -17.01
N GLN A 16 -21.45 10.20 -18.32
CA GLN A 16 -20.11 10.00 -18.89
C GLN A 16 -19.16 11.14 -18.51
N LEU A 17 -19.65 12.39 -18.52
CA LEU A 17 -18.87 13.55 -18.08
C LEU A 17 -18.53 13.48 -16.59
N GLN A 18 -19.49 13.11 -15.73
CA GLN A 18 -19.23 12.91 -14.30
C GLN A 18 -18.20 11.82 -14.04
N ALA A 19 -18.31 10.68 -14.73
CA ALA A 19 -17.34 9.60 -14.63
C ALA A 19 -15.93 10.06 -15.06
N ALA A 20 -15.82 10.83 -16.15
CA ALA A 20 -14.56 11.40 -16.59
C ALA A 20 -13.95 12.33 -15.52
N HIS A 21 -14.74 13.23 -14.91
CA HIS A 21 -14.26 14.09 -13.84
C HIS A 21 -13.77 13.30 -12.61
N LEU A 22 -14.47 12.23 -12.22
CA LEU A 22 -14.03 11.38 -11.11
C LEU A 22 -12.72 10.66 -11.41
N VAL A 23 -12.54 10.16 -12.63
CA VAL A 23 -11.29 9.52 -13.06
C VAL A 23 -10.14 10.53 -13.07
N ILE A 24 -10.37 11.74 -13.58
CA ILE A 24 -9.37 12.81 -13.58
C ILE A 24 -9.01 13.21 -12.15
N ALA A 25 -10.01 13.41 -11.29
CA ALA A 25 -9.81 13.77 -9.89
C ALA A 25 -9.02 12.68 -9.15
N LEU A 26 -9.37 11.41 -9.34
CA LEU A 26 -8.62 10.29 -8.79
C LEU A 26 -7.18 10.29 -9.30
N GLY A 27 -6.96 10.47 -10.60
CA GLY A 27 -5.63 10.55 -11.19
C GLY A 27 -4.78 11.65 -10.56
N LEU A 28 -5.35 12.84 -10.36
CA LEU A 28 -4.67 13.96 -9.69
C LEU A 28 -4.37 13.66 -8.22
N ILE A 29 -5.31 13.06 -7.49
CA ILE A 29 -5.12 12.66 -6.09
C ILE A 29 -3.98 11.64 -5.98
N LEU A 30 -3.95 10.63 -6.85
CA LEU A 30 -2.89 9.62 -6.85
C LEU A 30 -1.54 10.21 -7.25
N LEU A 31 -1.51 11.12 -8.21
CA LEU A 31 -0.29 11.83 -8.61
C LEU A 31 0.27 12.65 -7.45
N LEU A 32 -0.58 13.40 -6.74
CA LEU A 32 -0.16 14.15 -5.55
C LEU A 32 0.28 13.20 -4.42
N ALA A 33 -0.47 12.12 -4.18
CA ALA A 33 -0.14 11.14 -3.15
C ALA A 33 1.22 10.46 -3.42
N ALA A 34 1.50 10.13 -4.69
CA ALA A 34 2.79 9.58 -5.11
C ALA A 34 3.89 10.63 -5.02
N PHE A 35 3.66 11.85 -5.52
CA PHE A 35 4.64 12.93 -5.44
C PHE A 35 5.11 13.15 -4.00
N PHE A 36 4.20 13.40 -3.06
CA PHE A 36 4.58 13.67 -1.67
C PHE A 36 5.23 12.48 -0.95
N ARG A 37 4.97 11.24 -1.38
CA ARG A 37 5.57 10.04 -0.76
C ARG A 37 6.92 9.66 -1.35
N PHE A 38 7.14 9.91 -2.64
CA PHE A 38 8.37 9.53 -3.31
C PHE A 38 9.35 10.70 -3.46
N TRP A 39 8.89 11.94 -3.34
CA TRP A 39 9.76 13.11 -3.38
C TRP A 39 10.80 13.04 -2.26
N GLN A 40 12.07 12.93 -2.65
CA GLN A 40 13.22 12.87 -1.74
C GLN A 40 13.19 11.72 -0.71
N LEU A 41 12.45 10.65 -0.99
CA LEU A 41 12.26 9.52 -0.08
C LEU A 41 13.58 8.85 0.38
N GLY A 42 14.58 8.83 -0.51
CA GLY A 42 15.90 8.26 -0.23
C GLY A 42 16.82 9.16 0.58
N SER A 43 16.48 10.44 0.77
CA SER A 43 17.32 11.44 1.43
C SER A 43 16.67 12.06 2.67
N PHE A 44 15.33 12.08 2.75
CA PHE A 44 14.58 12.62 3.89
C PHE A 44 13.57 11.60 4.44
N PRO A 45 13.46 11.47 5.77
CA PRO A 45 14.37 12.04 6.78
C PRO A 45 15.79 11.42 6.69
N PRO A 46 16.84 12.14 7.14
CA PRO A 46 18.20 11.63 7.12
C PRO A 46 18.39 10.50 8.16
N GLY A 47 19.16 9.47 7.80
CA GLY A 47 19.35 8.29 8.64
C GLY A 47 18.10 7.41 8.72
N PHE A 48 18.18 6.33 9.50
CA PHE A 48 17.03 5.46 9.80
C PHE A 48 16.61 5.65 11.25
N TYR A 49 15.30 5.63 11.48
CA TYR A 49 14.78 5.40 12.82
C TYR A 49 14.98 3.93 13.21
N HIS A 50 14.86 3.60 14.49
CA HIS A 50 15.17 2.27 14.99
C HIS A 50 14.41 1.17 14.24
N ASP A 51 13.10 1.31 14.09
CA ASP A 51 12.25 0.35 13.37
C ASP A 51 12.58 0.22 11.88
N GLU A 52 12.86 1.33 11.18
CA GLU A 52 13.33 1.31 9.79
C GLU A 52 14.66 0.54 9.66
N ALA A 53 15.59 0.77 10.59
CA ALA A 53 16.89 0.10 10.60
C ALA A 53 16.74 -1.40 10.86
N TYR A 54 15.96 -1.79 11.87
CA TYR A 54 15.69 -3.19 12.21
C TYR A 54 15.04 -3.94 11.05
N ASN A 55 13.96 -3.40 10.47
CA ASN A 55 13.30 -4.00 9.31
C ASN A 55 14.23 -4.08 8.10
N GLY A 56 15.04 -3.04 7.88
CA GLY A 56 16.02 -2.98 6.82
C GLY A 56 17.12 -4.02 6.95
N LEU A 57 17.62 -4.25 8.16
CA LEU A 57 18.63 -5.27 8.44
C LEU A 57 18.06 -6.69 8.27
N ASP A 58 16.84 -6.95 8.74
CA ASP A 58 16.17 -8.25 8.51
C ASP A 58 15.97 -8.50 7.01
N ALA A 59 15.48 -7.49 6.30
CA ALA A 59 15.29 -7.55 4.86
C ALA A 59 16.62 -7.80 4.13
N LEU A 60 17.69 -7.12 4.54
CA LEU A 60 19.03 -7.29 3.97
C LEU A 60 19.56 -8.71 4.25
N SER A 61 19.38 -9.23 5.46
CA SER A 61 19.76 -10.58 5.85
C SER A 61 19.07 -11.66 5.01
N LEU A 62 17.79 -11.48 4.65
CA LEU A 62 17.09 -12.34 3.70
C LEU A 62 17.76 -12.32 2.31
N THR A 63 18.15 -11.13 1.82
CA THR A 63 18.82 -11.02 0.52
C THR A 63 20.19 -11.70 0.51
N GLN A 64 20.88 -11.71 1.66
CA GLN A 64 22.16 -12.39 1.87
C GLN A 64 22.02 -13.90 2.11
N GLY A 65 20.79 -14.43 2.19
CA GLY A 65 20.54 -15.85 2.40
C GLY A 65 20.82 -16.33 3.82
N LYS A 66 20.88 -15.42 4.79
CA LYS A 66 21.03 -15.78 6.20
C LYS A 66 19.76 -16.43 6.76
N THR A 67 19.92 -17.14 7.88
CA THR A 67 18.85 -17.73 8.67
C THR A 67 18.44 -16.80 9.82
N PHE A 68 17.25 -17.06 10.38
CA PHE A 68 16.62 -16.35 11.49
C PHE A 68 16.31 -17.32 12.63
N PRO A 69 16.18 -16.86 13.89
CA PRO A 69 16.12 -15.46 14.33
C PRO A 69 17.47 -14.74 14.30
N GLN A 70 17.45 -13.43 14.04
CA GLN A 70 18.61 -12.54 14.18
C GLN A 70 18.30 -11.47 15.18
N PHE A 71 19.15 -11.34 16.19
CA PHE A 71 19.04 -10.33 17.23
C PHE A 71 20.06 -9.23 16.95
N TYR A 72 19.68 -7.98 17.21
CA TYR A 72 20.60 -6.86 17.14
C TYR A 72 20.81 -6.29 18.55
N GLU A 73 21.96 -5.65 18.77
CA GLU A 73 22.46 -5.31 20.11
C GLU A 73 21.43 -4.57 20.97
N GLY A 74 21.20 -5.09 22.19
CA GLY A 74 20.28 -4.54 23.20
C GLY A 74 19.28 -5.55 23.78
N TRP A 75 18.87 -6.57 23.02
CA TRP A 75 17.92 -7.62 23.47
C TRP A 75 18.52 -9.04 23.55
N GLU A 76 19.79 -9.21 23.19
CA GLU A 76 20.50 -10.51 23.26
C GLU A 76 20.44 -11.15 24.66
N LEU A 77 20.35 -10.33 25.71
CA LEU A 77 20.20 -10.77 27.09
C LEU A 77 18.91 -11.58 27.32
N TYR A 78 17.80 -11.21 26.68
CA TYR A 78 16.54 -11.94 26.79
C TYR A 78 16.38 -13.03 25.73
N ALA A 79 17.13 -12.96 24.62
CA ALA A 79 17.11 -14.00 23.59
C ALA A 79 17.64 -15.34 24.12
N GLN A 80 18.72 -15.29 24.91
CA GLN A 80 19.28 -16.48 25.56
C GLN A 80 18.29 -17.09 26.54
N ASP A 81 17.62 -16.27 27.36
CA ASP A 81 16.62 -16.73 28.32
C ASP A 81 15.35 -17.25 27.65
N ALA A 82 14.84 -16.55 26.63
CA ALA A 82 13.62 -16.92 25.90
C ALA A 82 13.75 -18.25 25.16
N HIS A 83 14.97 -18.58 24.72
CA HIS A 83 15.28 -19.83 24.00
C HIS A 83 16.07 -20.84 24.82
N ALA A 84 16.27 -20.62 26.12
CA ALA A 84 17.06 -21.49 27.00
C ALA A 84 16.51 -22.93 27.05
N GLU A 85 15.19 -23.07 27.14
CA GLU A 85 14.50 -24.37 27.19
C GLU A 85 14.01 -24.84 25.81
N ARG A 86 13.82 -23.89 24.87
CA ARG A 86 13.25 -24.12 23.54
C ARG A 86 14.04 -23.34 22.50
N PRO A 87 15.13 -23.93 21.97
CA PRO A 87 15.94 -23.26 20.96
C PRO A 87 15.09 -22.96 19.72
N ALA A 88 15.25 -21.75 19.17
CA ALA A 88 14.59 -21.37 17.94
C ALA A 88 15.03 -22.29 16.80
N VAL A 89 14.09 -22.73 15.98
CA VAL A 89 14.40 -23.48 14.76
C VAL A 89 14.84 -22.49 13.70
N GLU A 90 16.11 -22.59 13.30
CA GLU A 90 16.62 -21.70 12.27
C GLU A 90 15.91 -21.92 10.93
N THR A 91 15.51 -20.82 10.29
CA THR A 91 14.88 -20.85 8.97
C THR A 91 15.27 -19.64 8.14
N ARG A 92 15.30 -19.83 6.83
CA ARG A 92 15.50 -18.74 5.87
C ARG A 92 14.27 -17.85 5.72
N PHE A 93 13.08 -18.41 5.93
CA PHE A 93 11.80 -17.72 5.75
C PHE A 93 10.99 -17.89 7.04
N PRO A 94 11.30 -17.11 8.08
CA PRO A 94 10.55 -17.17 9.32
C PRO A 94 9.14 -16.64 9.10
N LEU A 95 8.15 -17.31 9.69
CA LEU A 95 6.77 -16.81 9.74
C LEU A 95 6.61 -15.66 10.73
N PHE A 96 7.61 -15.46 11.60
CA PHE A 96 7.62 -14.42 12.62
C PHE A 96 9.07 -14.02 12.95
N PHE A 97 9.36 -12.72 12.91
CA PHE A 97 10.70 -12.19 13.15
C PHE A 97 10.87 -11.88 14.64
N GLU A 98 11.22 -12.89 15.42
CA GLU A 98 11.33 -12.82 16.88
C GLU A 98 12.40 -11.82 17.34
N GLY A 99 13.53 -11.73 16.64
CA GLY A 99 14.62 -10.83 17.01
C GLY A 99 14.37 -9.34 16.73
N ASN A 100 13.28 -9.01 16.03
CA ASN A 100 12.83 -7.65 15.76
C ASN A 100 11.55 -7.33 16.54
N TYR A 101 11.54 -7.57 17.87
CA TYR A 101 10.38 -7.37 18.74
C TYR A 101 9.12 -8.15 18.30
N GLY A 102 9.29 -9.21 17.52
CA GLY A 102 8.18 -9.96 16.95
C GLY A 102 7.44 -9.20 15.85
N ARG A 103 7.87 -9.36 14.60
CA ARG A 103 7.21 -8.76 13.44
C ARG A 103 6.62 -9.79 12.49
N GLU A 104 5.51 -9.38 11.88
CA GLU A 104 4.91 -10.11 10.77
C GLU A 104 5.83 -10.05 9.53
N PRO A 105 5.90 -11.13 8.73
CA PRO A 105 6.96 -11.31 7.73
C PRO A 105 6.71 -10.59 6.40
N LEU A 106 5.47 -10.25 6.06
CA LEU A 106 5.12 -9.73 4.74
C LEU A 106 5.83 -8.42 4.43
N HIS A 107 5.81 -7.46 5.36
CA HIS A 107 6.51 -6.19 5.19
C HIS A 107 8.01 -6.39 4.91
N ILE A 108 8.66 -7.26 5.69
CA ILE A 108 10.10 -7.55 5.57
C ILE A 108 10.41 -8.26 4.25
N TYR A 109 9.55 -9.17 3.79
CA TYR A 109 9.72 -9.85 2.50
C TYR A 109 9.58 -8.88 1.31
N LEU A 110 8.60 -7.98 1.36
CA LEU A 110 8.44 -6.94 0.34
C LEU A 110 9.62 -5.98 0.35
N MET A 111 10.15 -5.66 1.53
CA MET A 111 11.36 -4.85 1.67
C MET A 111 12.58 -5.57 1.11
N ALA A 112 12.76 -6.87 1.36
CA ALA A 112 13.84 -7.66 0.78
C ALA A 112 13.76 -7.70 -0.75
N LEU A 113 12.55 -7.77 -1.32
CA LEU A 113 12.35 -7.62 -2.76
C LEU A 113 12.76 -6.22 -3.25
N SER A 114 12.35 -5.17 -2.55
CA SER A 114 12.73 -3.79 -2.87
C SER A 114 14.25 -3.58 -2.82
N LEU A 115 14.92 -4.13 -1.79
CA LEU A 115 16.38 -4.14 -1.67
C LEU A 115 17.06 -4.87 -2.84
N LYS A 116 16.49 -5.99 -3.32
CA LYS A 116 17.00 -6.69 -4.51
C LYS A 116 16.86 -5.87 -5.78
N LEU A 117 15.81 -5.06 -5.90
CA LEU A 117 15.54 -4.25 -7.10
C LEU A 117 16.32 -2.93 -7.13
N PHE A 118 16.48 -2.27 -5.98
CA PHE A 118 17.04 -0.92 -5.88
C PHE A 118 18.36 -0.84 -5.10
N GLY A 119 18.84 -1.97 -4.57
CA GLY A 119 20.04 -2.05 -3.74
C GLY A 119 19.82 -1.65 -2.27
N PRO A 120 20.85 -1.83 -1.41
CA PRO A 120 20.81 -1.50 0.02
C PRO A 120 20.84 0.02 0.26
N THR A 121 19.72 0.69 -0.03
CA THR A 121 19.59 2.15 0.07
C THR A 121 18.38 2.55 0.93
N PRO A 122 18.36 3.76 1.52
CA PRO A 122 17.19 4.27 2.24
C PRO A 122 15.93 4.34 1.38
N PHE A 123 16.10 4.66 0.10
CA PHE A 123 15.00 4.63 -0.86
C PHE A 123 14.35 3.25 -0.92
N ALA A 124 15.14 2.18 -1.02
CA ALA A 124 14.62 0.82 -1.16
C ALA A 124 13.83 0.37 0.08
N ILE A 125 14.30 0.71 1.28
CA ILE A 125 13.60 0.43 2.56
C ILE A 125 12.24 1.17 2.59
N ARG A 126 12.25 2.45 2.22
CA ARG A 126 11.07 3.31 2.31
C ARG A 126 10.09 3.20 1.13
N ALA A 127 10.53 2.65 0.00
CA ALA A 127 9.71 2.49 -1.20
C ALA A 127 8.48 1.62 -0.95
N VAL A 128 8.60 0.60 -0.09
CA VAL A 128 7.50 -0.30 0.26
C VAL A 128 6.37 0.45 0.99
N PRO A 129 6.59 1.07 2.17
CA PRO A 129 5.52 1.82 2.84
C PRO A 129 5.01 3.00 1.99
N ALA A 130 5.86 3.65 1.19
CA ALA A 130 5.44 4.70 0.27
C ALA A 130 4.45 4.18 -0.80
N LEU A 131 4.75 3.05 -1.45
CA LEU A 131 3.87 2.42 -2.43
C LEU A 131 2.52 2.04 -1.82
N PHE A 132 2.53 1.34 -0.68
CA PHE A 132 1.29 0.94 -0.01
C PHE A 132 0.50 2.14 0.53
N GLY A 133 1.18 3.25 0.85
CA GLY A 133 0.53 4.52 1.14
C GLY A 133 -0.24 5.11 -0.05
N VAL A 134 0.27 4.98 -1.29
CA VAL A 134 -0.46 5.39 -2.51
C VAL A 134 -1.63 4.43 -2.76
N LEU A 135 -1.42 3.13 -2.62
CA LEU A 135 -2.48 2.12 -2.76
C LEU A 135 -3.61 2.33 -1.74
N ALA A 136 -3.29 2.73 -0.50
CA ALA A 136 -4.29 3.05 0.52
C ALA A 136 -5.17 4.25 0.13
N VAL A 137 -4.61 5.27 -0.51
CA VAL A 137 -5.38 6.40 -1.05
C VAL A 137 -6.34 5.92 -2.15
N PHE A 138 -5.85 5.08 -3.07
CA PHE A 138 -6.67 4.49 -4.12
C PHE A 138 -7.84 3.66 -3.55
N THR A 139 -7.56 2.74 -2.62
CA THR A 139 -8.60 1.86 -2.05
C THR A 139 -9.59 2.63 -1.19
N THR A 140 -9.15 3.69 -0.51
CA THR A 140 -10.04 4.57 0.25
C THR A 140 -10.98 5.35 -0.67
N PHE A 141 -10.50 5.82 -1.82
CA PHE A 141 -11.37 6.43 -2.83
C PHE A 141 -12.42 5.43 -3.34
N LEU A 142 -12.02 4.19 -3.64
CA LEU A 142 -12.96 3.16 -4.08
C LEU A 142 -14.00 2.84 -3.00
N ALA A 143 -13.59 2.73 -1.75
CA ALA A 143 -14.49 2.51 -0.62
C ALA A 143 -15.49 3.67 -0.48
N ALA A 144 -15.02 4.91 -0.57
CA ALA A 144 -15.89 6.09 -0.53
C ALA A 144 -16.91 6.10 -1.68
N LYS A 145 -16.47 5.80 -2.90
CA LYS A 145 -17.35 5.67 -4.08
C LYS A 145 -18.43 4.62 -3.85
N ALA A 146 -18.05 3.42 -3.40
CA ALA A 146 -18.98 2.33 -3.13
C ALA A 146 -20.01 2.70 -2.04
N LEU A 147 -19.59 3.37 -0.96
CA LEU A 147 -20.48 3.80 0.11
C LEU A 147 -21.49 4.87 -0.35
N LEU A 148 -21.07 5.80 -1.20
CA LEU A 148 -21.94 6.84 -1.75
C LEU A 148 -22.97 6.25 -2.73
N GLU A 149 -22.57 5.30 -3.57
CA GLU A 149 -23.50 4.57 -4.45
C GLU A 149 -24.58 3.82 -3.65
N ILE A 150 -24.20 3.17 -2.55
CA ILE A 150 -25.15 2.49 -1.64
C ILE A 150 -26.11 3.49 -0.98
N ARG A 151 -25.62 4.66 -0.57
CA ARG A 151 -26.44 5.72 0.02
C ARG A 151 -27.49 6.22 -0.97
N ASP A 152 -27.07 6.53 -2.20
CA ASP A 152 -27.94 7.12 -3.22
C ASP A 152 -29.03 6.10 -3.61
N TRP A 153 -28.67 4.83 -3.81
CA TRP A 153 -29.64 3.74 -4.02
C TRP A 153 -30.67 3.61 -2.89
N ARG A 154 -30.25 3.76 -1.62
CA ARG A 154 -31.16 3.70 -0.48
C ARG A 154 -32.16 4.87 -0.44
N LEU A 155 -31.72 6.07 -0.84
CA LEU A 155 -32.59 7.25 -0.93
C LEU A 155 -33.62 7.08 -2.04
N GLU A 156 -33.21 6.59 -3.22
CA GLU A 156 -34.13 6.31 -4.33
C GLU A 156 -35.24 5.32 -3.94
N ILE A 157 -34.90 4.26 -3.20
CA ILE A 157 -35.90 3.30 -2.69
C ILE A 157 -36.84 3.97 -1.68
N GLY A 158 -36.30 4.75 -0.73
CA GLY A 158 -37.11 5.46 0.26
C GLY A 158 -38.15 6.38 -0.39
N ASP A 159 -37.70 7.18 -1.36
CA ASP A 159 -38.56 8.10 -2.12
C ASP A 159 -39.64 7.35 -2.91
N SER A 160 -39.28 6.21 -3.54
CA SER A 160 -40.23 5.39 -4.30
C SER A 160 -41.33 4.75 -3.44
N VAL A 161 -41.03 4.43 -2.18
CA VAL A 161 -42.00 3.87 -1.22
C VAL A 161 -42.92 4.97 -0.66
N GLN A 162 -42.45 6.21 -0.60
CA GLN A 162 -43.18 7.34 -0.01
C GLN A 162 -44.04 8.11 -0.99
N SER A 163 -43.85 7.96 -2.31
CA SER A 163 -44.74 8.49 -3.36
C SER A 163 -46.04 7.67 -3.43
N PRO A 164 -47.15 8.09 -2.78
CA PRO A 164 -48.42 7.40 -2.94
C PRO A 164 -48.94 7.72 -4.34
N ILE A 165 -49.52 6.73 -5.00
CA ILE A 165 -50.17 6.86 -6.30
C ILE A 165 -51.11 8.07 -6.26
N SER A 166 -50.68 9.20 -6.85
CA SER A 166 -51.54 10.35 -7.08
C SER A 166 -52.40 10.02 -8.30
N ASN A 167 -53.60 9.49 -8.05
CA ASN A 167 -54.68 9.39 -9.02
C ASN A 167 -55.27 10.77 -9.33
#